data_AF-A0A835D9J5-F1
#
_entry.id   AF-A0A835D9J5-F1
#
_cell.length_a   1.000
_cell.length_b   1.000
_cell.length_c   1.000
_cell.angle_alpha   90.00
_cell.angle_beta   90.00
_cell.angle_gamma   90.00
#
_symmetry.space_group_name_H-M   'P 1'
#
loop_
_entity.id
_entity.type
_entity.pdbx_description
1 polymer ?
#
loop_
_entity_poly.entity_id
_entity_poly.type
_entity_poly.pdbx_seq_one_letter_code
_entity_poly.pdbx_strand_id
1 'polypeptide(L)' 'MGQQSLIYSFVARGTVILAEYTEFTGNFTSVASQCLQKLPATNNKFTYNCDNHTFNYLVEEGFTSDLEKEDNDLIE' A
#
# COMPACT_ATOMS: atom_id res chain seq x y z
N MET A 1 -12.86 19.92 -3.35
CA MET A 1 -12.22 19.18 -2.24
C MET A 1 -12.46 17.69 -2.48
N GLY A 2 -11.67 17.09 -3.38
CA GLY A 2 -11.78 15.66 -3.67
C GLY A 2 -11.37 14.87 -2.42
N GLN A 3 -12.27 14.05 -1.89
CA GLN A 3 -11.89 13.16 -0.82
C GLN A 3 -10.94 12.12 -1.41
N GLN A 4 -9.68 12.14 -0.98
CA GLN A 4 -8.74 11.06 -1.27
C GLN A 4 -9.31 9.79 -0.64
N SER A 5 -9.96 8.97 -1.46
CA SER A 5 -10.52 7.71 -1.00
C SER A 5 -9.37 6.75 -0.75
N LEU A 6 -9.35 6.12 0.41
CA LEU A 6 -8.40 5.06 0.72
C LEU A 6 -8.80 3.84 -0.10
N ILE A 7 -8.00 3.48 -1.10
CA ILE A 7 -8.32 2.35 -1.97
C ILE A 7 -8.06 1.05 -1.21
N TYR A 8 -6.86 0.94 -0.63
CA TYR A 8 -6.43 -0.26 0.07
C TYR A 8 -5.41 0.11 1.16
N SER A 9 -5.43 -0.60 2.28
CA SER A 9 -4.41 -0.49 3.32
C SER A 9 -4.22 -1.83 4.01
N PHE A 10 -2.99 -2.13 4.42
CA PHE A 10 -2.73 -3.34 5.19
C PHE A 10 -1.58 -3.14 6.18
N VAL A 11 -1.54 -4.03 7.17
CA VAL A 11 -0.43 -4.21 8.11
C VAL A 11 0.05 -5.64 7.94
N ALA A 12 1.34 -5.82 7.75
CA ALA A 12 2.00 -7.11 7.60
C ALA A 12 3.20 -7.22 8.54
N ARG A 13 3.69 -8.44 8.74
CA ARG A 13 4.97 -8.73 9.39
C ARG A 13 5.78 -9.61 8.46
N GLY A 14 6.87 -9.09 7.91
CA GLY A 14 7.58 -9.72 6.80
C GLY A 14 6.66 -9.85 5.58
N THR A 15 6.31 -11.08 5.19
CA THR A 15 5.42 -11.38 4.05
C THR A 15 4.01 -11.77 4.45
N VAL A 16 3.70 -11.75 5.76
CA VAL A 16 2.40 -12.18 6.31
C VAL A 16 1.54 -10.96 6.61
N ILE A 17 0.43 -10.80 5.91
CA ILE A 17 -0.57 -9.76 6.20
C ILE A 17 -1.32 -10.13 7.49
N LEU A 18 -1.33 -9.20 8.45
CA LEU A 18 -2.02 -9.31 9.75
C LEU A 18 -3.41 -8.67 9.71
N ALA A 19 -3.55 -7.58 8.99
CA ALA A 19 -4.80 -6.87 8.80
C ALA A 19 -4.80 -6.20 7.42
N GLU A 20 -5.94 -6.19 6.73
CA GLU A 20 -6.13 -5.45 5.48
C GLU A 20 -7.52 -4.80 5.47
N TYR A 21 -7.64 -3.72 4.71
CA TYR A 21 -8.88 -2.98 4.51
C TYR A 21 -8.95 -2.46 3.08
N THR A 22 -10.11 -2.64 2.46
CA THR A 22 -10.47 -1.99 1.19
C THR A 22 -11.98 -1.89 1.06
N GLU A 23 -12.43 -0.78 0.48
CA GLU A 23 -13.83 -0.58 0.07
C GLU A 23 -14.06 -1.02 -1.37
N PHE A 24 -13.00 -1.41 -2.08
CA PHE A 24 -12.99 -1.71 -3.50
C PHE A 24 -12.74 -3.20 -3.72
N THR A 25 -13.62 -3.85 -4.46
CA THR A 25 -13.35 -5.20 -4.99
C THR A 25 -12.38 -5.11 -6.15
N GLY A 26 -11.20 -5.73 -6.02
CA GLY A 26 -10.16 -5.70 -7.05
C GLY A 26 -8.99 -6.62 -6.75
N ASN A 27 -7.90 -6.47 -7.52
CA ASN A 27 -6.66 -7.22 -7.37
C ASN A 27 -5.66 -6.57 -6.39
N PHE A 28 -6.08 -5.55 -5.62
CA PHE A 28 -5.23 -4.79 -4.71
C PHE A 28 -4.48 -5.68 -3.70
N THR A 29 -5.17 -6.61 -3.04
CA THR A 29 -4.55 -7.57 -2.10
C THR A 29 -3.45 -8.41 -2.78
N SER A 30 -3.65 -8.80 -4.04
CA SER A 30 -2.67 -9.59 -4.79
C SER A 30 -1.46 -8.75 -5.20
N VAL A 31 -1.67 -7.50 -5.62
CA VAL A 31 -0.60 -6.54 -5.94
C VAL A 31 0.22 -6.24 -4.69
N ALA A 32 -0.43 -5.94 -3.57
CA ALA A 32 0.21 -5.70 -2.28
C ALA A 32 1.06 -6.88 -1.82
N SER A 33 0.54 -8.11 -1.95
CA SER A 33 1.28 -9.33 -1.63
C SER A 33 2.53 -9.50 -2.51
N GLN A 34 2.46 -9.15 -3.79
CA GLN A 34 3.64 -9.18 -4.67
C GLN A 34 4.66 -8.11 -4.32
N CYS A 35 4.21 -6.92 -3.94
CA CYS A 35 5.08 -5.84 -3.46
C CYS A 35 5.80 -6.25 -2.16
N LEU A 36 5.08 -6.85 -1.22
CA LEU A 36 5.64 -7.41 0.03
C LEU A 36 6.79 -8.39 -0.20
N GLN A 37 6.69 -9.26 -1.21
CA GLN A 37 7.77 -10.20 -1.55
C GLN A 37 9.05 -9.52 -2.05
N LYS A 38 8.93 -8.30 -2.59
CA LYS A 38 10.05 -7.53 -3.14
C LYS A 38 10.66 -6.56 -2.12
N LEU A 39 10.00 -6.34 -0.99
CA LEU A 39 10.48 -5.39 0.01
C LEU A 39 11.68 -5.95 0.78
N PRO A 40 12.77 -5.18 0.92
CA PRO A 40 13.87 -5.56 1.78
C PRO A 40 13.42 -5.53 3.24
N ALA A 41 13.92 -6.46 4.07
CA ALA A 41 13.61 -6.53 5.51
C ALA A 41 14.25 -5.41 6.36
N THR A 42 14.78 -4.36 5.73
CA THR A 42 15.43 -3.24 6.39
C THR A 42 14.42 -2.14 6.71
N ASN A 43 14.46 -1.63 7.94
CA ASN A 43 13.58 -0.54 8.36
C ASN A 43 13.74 0.66 7.44
N ASN A 44 12.69 0.98 6.70
CA ASN A 44 12.66 2.11 5.78
C ASN A 44 11.22 2.45 5.41
N LYS A 45 11.02 3.73 5.09
CA LYS A 45 9.80 4.22 4.47
C LYS A 45 10.01 4.26 2.96
N PHE A 46 9.15 3.61 2.19
CA PHE A 46 9.19 3.60 0.73
C PHE A 46 7.83 3.98 0.16
N THR A 47 7.84 4.81 -0.87
CA THR A 47 6.64 5.08 -1.67
C THR A 47 6.84 4.43 -3.02
N TYR A 48 5.90 3.57 -3.42
CA TYR A 48 5.88 2.90 -4.71
C TYR A 48 4.67 3.38 -5.49
N ASN A 49 4.91 3.89 -6.71
CA ASN A 49 3.82 4.30 -7.59
C ASN A 49 3.64 3.23 -8.67
N CYS A 50 2.43 2.68 -8.79
CA CYS A 50 2.07 1.71 -9.82
C CYS A 50 0.70 2.06 -10.40
N ASP A 51 0.59 2.16 -11.73
CA ASP A 51 -0.70 2.35 -12.44
C ASP A 51 -1.60 3.44 -11.83
N ASN A 52 -1.06 4.65 -11.61
CA ASN A 52 -1.76 5.79 -10.99
C ASN A 52 -2.15 5.61 -9.50
N HIS A 53 -1.67 4.56 -8.84
CA HIS A 53 -1.85 4.34 -7.41
C HIS A 53 -0.53 4.56 -6.67
N THR A 54 -0.62 5.26 -5.55
CA THR A 54 0.52 5.50 -4.65
C THR A 54 0.43 4.56 -3.46
N PHE A 55 1.38 3.65 -3.33
CA PHE A 55 1.54 2.72 -2.21
C PHE A 55 2.60 3.24 -1.25
N ASN A 56 2.29 3.39 0.02
CA ASN A 56 3.22 3.91 1.03
C ASN A 56 3.56 2.85 2.07
N TYR A 57 4.74 2.25 1.95
CA TYR A 57 5.26 1.25 2.86
C TYR A 57 6.04 1.90 4.01
N LEU A 58 5.77 1.44 5.23
CA LEU A 58 6.59 1.71 6.42
C LEU A 58 7.03 0.37 7.01
N VAL A 59 8.33 0.08 6.95
CA VAL A 59 8.93 -1.09 7.61
C VAL A 59 9.56 -0.63 8.93
N GLU A 60 9.03 -1.07 10.07
CA GLU A 60 9.57 -0.85 11.42
C GLU A 60 9.63 -2.16 12.22
N GLU A 61 10.83 -2.54 12.66
CA GLU A 61 11.08 -3.70 13.54
C GLU A 61 10.41 -5.01 13.05
N GLY A 62 10.31 -5.17 11.73
CA GLY A 62 9.71 -6.32 11.06
C GLY A 62 8.20 -6.21 10.78
N PHE A 63 7.56 -5.09 11.14
CA PHE A 63 6.19 -4.74 10.73
C PHE A 63 6.20 -3.82 9.52
N THR A 64 5.42 -4.15 8.50
CA THR A 64 5.27 -3.41 7.24
C THR A 64 3.84 -2.90 7.14
N SER A 65 3.61 -1.59 7.10
CA SER A 65 2.29 -1.00 6.89
C SER A 65 2.22 -0.35 5.51
N ASP A 66 1.12 -0.51 4.76
CA ASP A 66 0.94 0.10 3.44
C ASP A 66 -0.38 0.88 3.31
N LEU A 67 -0.34 1.97 2.54
CA LEU A 67 -1.49 2.82 2.21
C LEU A 67 -1.50 3.11 0.71
N GLU A 68 -2.51 2.58 0.01
CA GLU A 68 -2.81 2.85 -1.39
C GLU A 68 -3.81 4.01 -1.51
N LYS A 69 -3.40 5.07 -2.19
CA LYS A 69 -4.28 6.20 -2.52
C LYS A 69 -4.50 6.32 -4.01
N GLU A 70 -5.73 6.69 -4.37
CA GLU A 70 -6.10 7.11 -5.72
C GLU A 70 -5.48 8.49 -5.99
N ASP A 71 -4.60 8.56 -6.99
CA ASP A 71 -4.05 9.81 -7.48
C ASP A 71 -5.08 10.48 -8.37
N ASN A 72 -5.89 11.36 -7.77
CA ASN A 72 -6.88 12.17 -8.47
C ASN A 72 -6.23 13.51 -8.88
N ASP A 73 -5.28 13.46 -9.82
CA ASP A 73 -4.79 14.65 -10.51
C ASP A 73 -5.88 15.10 -11.51
N LEU A 74 -6.89 15.79 -10.98
CA LEU A 74 -7.86 16.52 -11.78
C LEU A 74 -7.38 17.96 -11.95
N ILE A 75 -6.77 18.21 -13.10
CA ILE A 75 -6.90 19.40 -13.97
C ILE A 75 -6.98 20.76 -13.24
N GLU A 76 -5.90 21.52 -13.28
CA GLU A 76 -5.92 22.96 -13.62
C GLU A 76 -4.96 23.24 -14.78
#